data_AF-A0A925TF93-F1
#
_entry.id   AF-A0A925TF93-F1
#
_cell.length_a   1.000
_cell.length_b   1.000
_cell.length_c   1.000
_cell.angle_alpha   90.00
_cell.angle_beta   90.00
_cell.angle_gamma   90.00
#
_symmetry.space_group_name_H-M   'P 1'
#
loop_
_entity.id
_entity.type
_entity.pdbx_description
1 polymer ?
#
loop_
_entity_poly.entity_id
_entity_poly.type
_entity_poly.pdbx_seq_one_letter_code
_entity_poly.pdbx_strand_id
1 'polypeptide(L)'
;AVMLANNSRYGLSASVWSETIGLALDIAPKLQCGVVWVNATNLFDAAVGFGGYRESGFGREGGREGIHEYLKLKSWASRKPKAVQRVATEADVKPNFDEPSVDRTAKLFIGGKQARPDGNYSRAVLSPSGRIVGEVGEGNRKDIRNAVAAARAAEGWSKATAHNRAQILYYMAENLSARADEFASRIKAITGVSKAKSEVEASIQRLFSYGAWADKYDGAVHSPPLRGVALAMNEPLGVVGVICPDEAPLLGFISLVAPLIAMGNRVVVVPSERHPLAATDLSQVLETSDVPAGVINIVTGGRDSLLKTLAEHDDVDALWVFGSKENSANAEKLSTGNLKRTLVDHGLATDWYDAASSEGPVLLSHAVQVKNIWSPYGE
;
A
#
# COMPACT_ATOMS: atom_id res chain seq x y z
N ALA A 1 19.34 -24.20 -0.55
CA ALA A 1 19.13 -23.71 -1.93
C ALA A 1 18.44 -22.35 -1.96
N VAL A 2 17.14 -22.25 -1.62
CA VAL A 2 16.38 -20.97 -1.67
C VAL A 2 17.08 -19.81 -0.97
N MET A 3 17.50 -19.99 0.29
CA MET A 3 18.19 -18.93 1.04
C MET A 3 19.45 -18.42 0.34
N LEU A 4 20.25 -19.31 -0.25
CA LEU A 4 21.46 -18.92 -0.99
C LEU A 4 21.12 -18.19 -2.29
N ALA A 5 20.12 -18.67 -3.04
CA ALA A 5 19.67 -18.05 -4.28
C ALA A 5 19.11 -16.63 -4.04
N ASN A 6 18.38 -16.44 -2.95
CA ASN A 6 17.79 -15.16 -2.57
C ASN A 6 18.76 -14.22 -1.84
N ASN A 7 19.94 -14.70 -1.42
CA ASN A 7 20.99 -13.90 -0.77
C ASN A 7 21.77 -13.06 -1.81
N SER A 8 21.02 -12.24 -2.54
CA SER A 8 21.50 -11.32 -3.56
C SER A 8 20.59 -10.11 -3.58
N ARG A 9 21.16 -8.94 -3.88
CA ARG A 9 20.39 -7.71 -4.13
C ARG A 9 19.58 -7.77 -5.44
N TYR A 10 19.87 -8.74 -6.28
CA TYR A 10 19.21 -8.95 -7.58
C TYR A 10 18.09 -9.98 -7.50
N GLY A 11 17.26 -9.99 -8.53
CA GLY A 11 16.13 -10.90 -8.68
C GLY A 11 15.56 -10.86 -10.10
N LEU A 12 16.31 -11.31 -11.11
CA LEU A 12 15.88 -11.25 -12.51
C LEU A 12 15.26 -12.57 -12.95
N SER A 13 16.07 -13.61 -13.08
CA SER A 13 15.65 -14.94 -13.50
C SER A 13 16.37 -16.03 -12.70
N ALA A 14 15.76 -17.22 -12.64
CA ALA A 14 16.35 -18.40 -12.03
C ALA A 14 15.95 -19.67 -12.79
N SER A 15 16.69 -20.74 -12.54
CA SER A 15 16.42 -22.07 -13.10
C SER A 15 16.41 -23.10 -11.97
N VAL A 16 15.41 -23.99 -11.98
CA VAL A 16 15.23 -25.07 -11.01
C VAL A 16 15.27 -26.39 -11.75
N TRP A 17 16.20 -27.28 -11.36
CA TRP A 17 16.35 -28.61 -11.96
C TRP A 17 15.95 -29.68 -10.95
N SER A 18 14.91 -30.43 -11.27
CA SER A 18 14.45 -31.57 -10.49
C SER A 18 13.58 -32.49 -11.34
N GLU A 19 13.82 -33.80 -11.24
CA GLU A 19 12.93 -34.83 -11.79
C GLU A 19 11.60 -34.93 -11.02
N THR A 20 11.54 -34.36 -9.82
CA THR A 20 10.30 -34.31 -9.02
C THR A 20 9.58 -32.99 -9.27
N ILE A 21 8.54 -33.02 -10.10
CA ILE A 21 7.78 -31.80 -10.45
C ILE A 21 7.21 -31.07 -9.23
N GLY A 22 6.74 -31.82 -8.21
CA GLY A 22 6.23 -31.22 -6.97
C GLY A 22 7.30 -30.43 -6.21
N LEU A 23 8.55 -30.89 -6.20
CA LEU A 23 9.66 -30.15 -5.59
C LEU A 23 10.01 -28.91 -6.42
N ALA A 24 10.05 -29.02 -7.74
CA ALA A 24 10.32 -27.88 -8.61
C ALA A 24 9.26 -26.77 -8.44
N LEU A 25 7.98 -27.14 -8.42
CA LEU A 25 6.86 -26.22 -8.25
C LEU A 25 6.73 -25.68 -6.82
N ASP A 26 7.24 -26.38 -5.80
CA ASP A 26 7.35 -25.85 -4.43
C ASP A 26 8.49 -24.81 -4.31
N ILE A 27 9.60 -25.01 -5.02
CA ILE A 27 10.76 -24.13 -4.96
C ILE A 27 10.58 -22.88 -5.82
N ALA A 28 10.00 -23.00 -7.02
CA ALA A 28 9.82 -21.89 -7.95
C ALA A 28 9.19 -20.61 -7.33
N PRO A 29 8.06 -20.65 -6.59
CA PRO A 29 7.49 -19.47 -5.98
C PRO A 29 8.36 -18.88 -4.85
N LYS A 30 9.25 -19.67 -4.22
CA LYS A 30 10.13 -19.22 -3.13
C LYS A 30 11.33 -18.42 -3.62
N LEU A 31 11.68 -18.51 -4.90
CA LEU A 31 12.77 -17.74 -5.50
C LEU A 31 12.33 -16.30 -5.76
N GLN A 32 13.12 -15.32 -5.33
CA GLN A 32 12.79 -13.90 -5.44
C GLN A 32 13.30 -13.33 -6.77
N CYS A 33 12.66 -13.71 -7.86
CA CYS A 33 12.97 -13.27 -9.22
C CYS A 33 11.72 -13.21 -10.10
N GLY A 34 11.76 -12.43 -11.18
CA GLY A 34 10.61 -12.28 -12.07
C GLY A 34 10.37 -13.45 -13.03
N VAL A 35 11.38 -14.30 -13.27
CA VAL A 35 11.24 -15.49 -14.12
C VAL A 35 11.86 -16.72 -13.45
N VAL A 36 11.18 -17.87 -13.52
CA VAL A 36 11.72 -19.16 -13.12
C VAL A 36 11.51 -20.15 -14.25
N TRP A 37 12.56 -20.86 -14.65
CA TRP A 37 12.48 -21.97 -15.59
C TRP A 37 12.63 -23.31 -14.85
N VAL A 38 11.64 -24.20 -14.99
CA VAL A 38 11.69 -25.57 -14.47
C VAL A 38 12.29 -26.49 -15.53
N ASN A 39 13.41 -27.16 -15.20
CA ASN A 39 14.15 -28.08 -16.08
C ASN A 39 14.55 -27.48 -17.43
N ALA A 40 14.77 -26.17 -17.46
CA ALA A 40 15.23 -25.41 -18.61
C ALA A 40 15.92 -24.12 -18.14
N THR A 41 16.49 -23.37 -19.08
CA THR A 41 17.00 -22.02 -18.83
C THR A 41 16.92 -21.19 -20.10
N ASN A 42 16.88 -19.87 -19.96
CA ASN A 42 16.91 -18.91 -21.07
C ASN A 42 15.83 -19.16 -22.14
N LEU A 43 14.63 -19.54 -21.72
CA LEU A 43 13.46 -19.59 -22.59
C LEU A 43 12.83 -18.20 -22.68
N PHE A 44 12.53 -17.77 -23.90
CA PHE A 44 11.91 -16.48 -24.20
C PHE A 44 10.81 -16.68 -25.23
N ASP A 45 9.73 -15.92 -25.07
CA ASP A 45 8.68 -15.80 -26.06
C ASP A 45 8.04 -14.40 -25.94
N ALA A 46 7.55 -13.86 -27.05
CA ALA A 46 6.97 -12.52 -27.07
C ALA A 46 5.71 -12.39 -26.21
N ALA A 47 4.97 -13.50 -25.98
CA ALA A 47 3.77 -13.51 -25.14
C ALA A 47 4.08 -13.65 -23.64
N VAL A 48 5.32 -13.94 -23.24
CA VAL A 48 5.68 -14.19 -21.83
C VAL A 48 6.49 -13.03 -21.28
N GLY A 49 5.92 -12.30 -20.31
CA GLY A 49 6.59 -11.15 -19.70
C GLY A 49 7.92 -11.49 -19.01
N PHE A 50 8.94 -10.68 -19.22
CA PHE A 50 10.24 -10.77 -18.56
C PHE A 50 10.54 -9.47 -17.81
N GLY A 51 11.14 -9.54 -16.62
CA GLY A 51 11.54 -8.36 -15.84
C GLY A 51 12.01 -8.70 -14.43
N GLY A 52 12.65 -7.74 -13.78
CA GLY A 52 13.30 -7.93 -12.49
C GLY A 52 12.44 -7.62 -11.26
N TYR A 53 12.97 -8.03 -10.11
CA TYR A 53 12.66 -7.59 -8.75
C TYR A 53 13.88 -6.85 -8.18
N ARG A 54 13.71 -6.10 -7.08
CA ARG A 54 14.81 -5.49 -6.31
C ARG A 54 15.72 -4.62 -7.22
N GLU A 55 17.04 -4.74 -7.08
CA GLU A 55 18.00 -4.00 -7.89
C GLU A 55 18.13 -4.54 -9.33
N SER A 56 17.37 -5.57 -9.72
CA SER A 56 17.23 -5.95 -11.14
C SER A 56 16.21 -5.08 -11.88
N GLY A 57 15.63 -4.08 -11.21
CA GLY A 57 14.67 -3.15 -11.77
C GLY A 57 13.22 -3.60 -11.57
N PHE A 58 12.31 -2.93 -12.26
CA PHE A 58 10.87 -3.12 -12.21
C PHE A 58 10.25 -3.00 -13.60
N GLY A 59 8.97 -3.39 -13.72
CA GLY A 59 8.26 -3.47 -15.00
C GLY A 59 8.44 -4.81 -15.70
N ARG A 60 7.65 -5.05 -16.75
CA ARG A 60 7.72 -6.25 -17.60
C ARG A 60 7.83 -5.86 -19.06
N GLU A 61 8.54 -6.67 -19.82
CA GLU A 61 8.59 -6.62 -21.29
C GLU A 61 8.05 -7.93 -21.86
N GLY A 62 7.16 -7.87 -22.85
CA GLY A 62 6.47 -9.04 -23.39
C GLY A 62 5.14 -9.36 -22.69
N GLY A 63 4.28 -10.08 -23.40
CA GLY A 63 2.95 -10.45 -22.94
C GLY A 63 1.99 -9.26 -22.76
N ARG A 64 0.82 -9.54 -22.18
CA ARG A 64 -0.15 -8.49 -21.82
C ARG A 64 0.36 -7.64 -20.67
N GLU A 65 1.15 -8.25 -19.80
CA GLU A 65 1.77 -7.65 -18.63
C GLU A 65 2.69 -6.50 -19.03
N GLY A 66 3.54 -6.70 -20.04
CA GLY A 66 4.43 -5.65 -20.51
C GLY A 66 3.73 -4.53 -21.26
N ILE A 67 2.58 -4.79 -21.90
CA ILE A 67 1.79 -3.74 -22.56
C ILE A 67 1.34 -2.68 -21.54
N HIS A 68 1.04 -3.07 -20.29
CA HIS A 68 0.59 -2.13 -19.27
C HIS A 68 1.62 -1.03 -18.95
N GLU A 69 2.91 -1.29 -19.10
CA GLU A 69 3.98 -0.29 -18.88
C GLU A 69 3.96 0.84 -19.92
N TYR A 70 3.34 0.60 -21.08
CA TYR A 70 3.20 1.57 -22.17
C TYR A 70 1.82 2.25 -22.20
N LEU A 71 0.93 1.92 -21.28
CA LEU A 71 -0.42 2.47 -21.23
C LEU A 71 -0.55 3.51 -20.11
N LYS A 72 -1.34 4.55 -20.39
CA LYS A 72 -1.82 5.48 -19.36
C LYS A 72 -3.31 5.27 -19.15
N LEU A 73 -3.72 5.26 -17.90
CA LEU A 73 -5.14 5.22 -17.55
C LEU A 73 -5.84 6.48 -18.06
N LYS A 74 -6.96 6.30 -18.75
CA LYS A 74 -7.75 7.42 -19.28
C LYS A 74 -8.23 8.36 -18.17
N SER A 75 -8.63 7.79 -17.03
CA SER A 75 -9.01 8.52 -15.82
C SER A 75 -7.86 9.38 -15.27
N TRP A 76 -6.62 8.88 -15.35
CA TRP A 76 -5.45 9.61 -14.86
C TRP A 76 -4.91 10.65 -15.85
N ALA A 77 -5.10 10.44 -17.15
CA ALA A 77 -4.60 11.29 -18.21
C ALA A 77 -5.19 12.72 -18.20
N SER A 78 -6.39 12.89 -17.62
CA SER A 78 -7.11 14.18 -17.58
C SER A 78 -7.13 14.84 -16.19
N ARG A 79 -6.34 14.31 -15.23
CA ARG A 79 -6.28 14.85 -13.87
C ARG A 79 -5.68 16.26 -13.87
N LYS A 80 -6.29 17.12 -13.07
CA LYS A 80 -5.84 18.51 -12.87
C LYS A 80 -4.89 18.59 -11.68
N PRO A 81 -4.04 19.62 -11.58
CA PRO A 81 -3.28 19.88 -10.37
C PRO A 81 -4.18 19.96 -9.13
N LYS A 82 -3.69 19.49 -7.99
CA LYS A 82 -4.42 19.62 -6.72
C LYS A 82 -4.69 21.09 -6.40
N ALA A 83 -5.89 21.36 -5.92
CA ALA A 83 -6.24 22.70 -5.47
C ALA A 83 -5.42 23.05 -4.23
N VAL A 84 -4.83 24.25 -4.21
CA VAL A 84 -4.17 24.78 -3.01
C VAL A 84 -5.26 25.11 -1.99
N GLN A 85 -5.37 24.28 -0.95
CA GLN A 85 -6.29 24.54 0.14
C GLN A 85 -5.57 25.28 1.28
N ARG A 86 -6.18 26.36 1.78
CA ARG A 86 -5.72 27.06 2.99
C ARG A 86 -5.68 26.07 4.16
N VAL A 87 -4.57 26.05 4.87
CA VAL A 87 -4.36 25.24 6.07
C VAL A 87 -4.54 26.14 7.28
N ALA A 88 -5.31 25.71 8.27
CA ALA A 88 -5.27 26.34 9.58
C ALA A 88 -3.92 25.99 10.22
N THR A 89 -3.18 27.00 10.61
CA THR A 89 -1.85 26.89 11.22
C THR A 89 -1.93 27.21 12.72
N GLU A 90 -0.81 27.08 13.44
CA GLU A 90 -0.72 27.53 14.83
C GLU A 90 -1.12 29.01 14.99
N ALA A 91 -0.89 29.84 13.97
CA ALA A 91 -1.32 31.24 13.97
C ALA A 91 -2.84 31.43 13.91
N ASP A 92 -3.59 30.42 13.44
CA ASP A 92 -5.05 30.43 13.38
C ASP A 92 -5.69 29.84 14.66
N VAL A 93 -4.89 29.37 15.61
CA VAL A 93 -5.39 28.79 16.86
C VAL A 93 -6.20 29.83 17.62
N LYS A 94 -7.49 29.55 17.76
CA LYS A 94 -8.35 30.36 18.62
C LYS A 94 -8.15 29.91 20.06
N PRO A 95 -7.83 30.81 21.00
CA PRO A 95 -7.71 30.46 22.40
C PRO A 95 -9.05 29.89 22.87
N ASN A 96 -9.05 28.61 23.22
CA ASN A 96 -10.20 27.94 23.79
C ASN A 96 -9.71 27.30 25.10
N PHE A 97 -10.10 27.89 26.23
CA PHE A 97 -9.71 27.41 27.56
C PHE A 97 -10.52 26.19 28.03
N ASP A 98 -11.41 25.66 27.17
CA ASP A 98 -12.05 24.36 27.37
C ASP A 98 -11.08 23.24 26.97
N GLU A 99 -10.01 23.06 27.75
CA GLU A 99 -9.27 21.80 27.69
C GLU A 99 -10.22 20.66 28.07
N PRO A 100 -10.30 19.59 27.27
CA PRO A 100 -11.06 18.42 27.70
C PRO A 100 -10.52 17.90 29.02
N SER A 101 -11.42 17.51 29.92
CA SER A 101 -11.05 16.89 31.20
C SER A 101 -10.33 15.54 31.07
N VAL A 102 -10.15 15.04 29.85
CA VAL A 102 -9.55 13.75 29.52
C VAL A 102 -8.54 13.96 28.38
N ASP A 103 -7.36 13.36 28.55
CA ASP A 103 -6.34 13.25 27.50
C ASP A 103 -6.91 12.47 26.30
N ARG A 104 -6.98 13.15 25.15
CA ARG A 104 -7.48 12.62 23.88
C ARG A 104 -6.37 12.55 22.82
N THR A 105 -5.10 12.59 23.22
CA THR A 105 -3.97 12.56 22.31
C THR A 105 -3.83 11.17 21.68
N ALA A 106 -4.11 11.13 20.37
CA ALA A 106 -4.03 9.91 19.59
C ALA A 106 -2.57 9.47 19.41
N LYS A 107 -2.39 8.15 19.34
CA LYS A 107 -1.09 7.49 19.25
C LYS A 107 -0.84 6.99 17.83
N LEU A 108 0.39 6.54 17.57
CA LEU A 108 0.70 5.77 16.37
C LEU A 108 0.09 4.37 16.50
N PHE A 109 -0.06 3.63 15.40
CA PHE A 109 -0.45 2.22 15.42
C PHE A 109 0.65 1.39 14.78
N ILE A 110 1.41 0.63 15.56
CA ILE A 110 2.60 -0.09 15.07
C ILE A 110 2.59 -1.50 15.64
N GLY A 111 2.68 -2.50 14.76
CA GLY A 111 2.75 -3.90 15.18
C GLY A 111 1.51 -4.37 15.93
N GLY A 112 0.32 -3.96 15.49
CA GLY A 112 -0.96 -4.39 16.08
C GLY A 112 -1.31 -3.74 17.41
N LYS A 113 -0.64 -2.64 17.79
CA LYS A 113 -0.91 -1.91 19.03
C LYS A 113 -0.67 -0.42 18.89
N GLN A 114 -1.33 0.36 19.74
CA GLN A 114 -1.04 1.77 19.87
C GLN A 114 0.34 2.01 20.50
N ALA A 115 1.12 2.93 19.92
CA ALA A 115 2.48 3.27 20.35
C ALA A 115 2.65 4.77 20.50
N ARG A 116 3.34 5.21 21.56
CA ARG A 116 3.75 6.61 21.69
C ARG A 116 4.81 6.92 20.63
N PRO A 117 4.80 8.13 20.05
CA PRO A 117 5.89 8.55 19.17
C PRO A 117 7.20 8.55 19.95
N ASP A 118 8.27 8.06 19.33
CA ASP A 118 9.58 7.97 19.98
C ASP A 118 10.10 9.33 20.46
N GLY A 119 9.80 10.41 19.72
CA GLY A 119 10.15 11.77 20.10
C GLY A 119 9.33 12.35 21.25
N ASN A 120 8.24 11.68 21.68
CA ASN A 120 7.28 12.16 22.67
C ASN A 120 6.64 13.52 22.37
N TYR A 121 6.62 13.95 21.11
CA TYR A 121 5.91 15.14 20.67
C TYR A 121 4.51 14.77 20.18
N SER A 122 3.54 15.65 20.44
CA SER A 122 2.23 15.66 19.79
C SER A 122 2.03 16.99 19.07
N ARG A 123 1.10 17.01 18.11
CA ARG A 123 0.64 18.24 17.48
C ARG A 123 -0.87 18.35 17.53
N ALA A 124 -1.34 19.59 17.64
CA ALA A 124 -2.76 19.91 17.57
C ALA A 124 -3.31 19.69 16.16
N VAL A 125 -4.49 19.10 16.08
CA VAL A 125 -5.28 18.97 14.85
C VAL A 125 -6.38 20.00 14.88
N LEU A 126 -6.36 20.88 13.87
CA LEU A 126 -7.26 22.02 13.79
C LEU A 126 -8.41 21.76 12.83
N SER A 127 -9.59 22.23 13.19
CA SER A 127 -10.70 22.40 12.26
C SER A 127 -10.41 23.56 11.29
N PRO A 128 -11.16 23.69 10.17
CA PRO A 128 -11.01 24.82 9.26
C PRO A 128 -11.24 26.19 9.91
N SER A 129 -11.95 26.21 11.04
CA SER A 129 -12.24 27.43 11.80
C SER A 129 -11.14 27.87 12.78
N GLY A 130 -10.06 27.08 12.91
CA GLY A 130 -8.96 27.29 13.85
C GLY A 130 -9.18 26.67 15.24
N ARG A 131 -10.30 25.98 15.46
CA ARG A 131 -10.58 25.26 16.72
C ARG A 131 -9.81 23.93 16.77
N ILE A 132 -9.19 23.63 17.91
CA ILE A 132 -8.55 22.33 18.19
C ILE A 132 -9.63 21.23 18.29
N VAL A 133 -9.47 20.17 17.48
CA VAL A 133 -10.36 18.99 17.44
C VAL A 133 -9.77 17.82 18.25
N GLY A 134 -8.45 17.77 18.36
CA GLY A 134 -7.70 16.76 19.11
C GLY A 134 -6.20 16.93 18.87
N GLU A 135 -5.41 15.96 19.32
CA GLU A 135 -3.97 15.90 19.09
C GLU A 135 -3.56 14.54 18.52
N VAL A 136 -2.45 14.51 17.80
CA VAL A 136 -1.83 13.28 17.30
C VAL A 136 -0.35 13.23 17.65
N GLY A 137 0.18 12.03 17.89
CA GLY A 137 1.61 11.82 18.05
C GLY A 137 2.41 12.19 16.79
N GLU A 138 3.57 12.81 16.98
CA GLU A 138 4.47 13.23 15.92
C GLU A 138 5.56 12.18 15.72
N GLY A 139 5.31 11.25 14.80
CA GLY A 139 6.22 10.18 14.46
C GLY A 139 7.51 10.70 13.81
N ASN A 140 8.60 9.94 14.01
CA ASN A 140 9.92 10.28 13.48
C ASN A 140 10.56 9.10 12.72
N ARG A 141 11.83 9.25 12.36
CA ARG A 141 12.62 8.20 11.67
C ARG A 141 12.63 6.85 12.42
N LYS A 142 12.69 6.87 13.76
CA LYS A 142 12.68 5.65 14.59
C LYS A 142 11.32 4.98 14.60
N ASP A 143 10.24 5.75 14.58
CA ASP A 143 8.89 5.17 14.46
C ASP A 143 8.68 4.49 13.11
N ILE A 144 9.15 5.09 12.01
CA ILE A 144 9.15 4.43 10.69
C ILE A 144 9.96 3.14 10.72
N ARG A 145 11.16 3.15 11.30
CA ARG A 145 11.99 1.93 11.44
C ARG A 145 11.24 0.84 12.21
N ASN A 146 10.59 1.18 13.32
CA ASN A 146 9.81 0.25 14.12
C ASN A 146 8.62 -0.32 13.31
N ALA A 147 7.94 0.52 12.53
CA ALA A 147 6.84 0.12 11.66
C ALA A 147 7.30 -0.81 10.52
N VAL A 148 8.43 -0.50 9.88
CA VAL A 148 9.03 -1.36 8.85
C VAL A 148 9.46 -2.71 9.44
N ALA A 149 10.08 -2.70 10.63
CA ALA A 149 10.45 -3.93 11.32
C ALA A 149 9.21 -4.79 11.66
N ALA A 150 8.12 -4.17 12.12
CA ALA A 150 6.86 -4.87 12.35
C ALA A 150 6.26 -5.44 11.06
N ALA A 151 6.29 -4.68 9.96
CA ALA A 151 5.83 -5.14 8.65
C ALA A 151 6.69 -6.28 8.07
N ARG A 152 8.01 -6.29 8.35
CA ARG A 152 8.90 -7.40 8.00
C ARG A 152 8.63 -8.64 8.86
N ALA A 153 8.40 -8.49 10.15
CA ALA A 153 8.01 -9.58 11.04
C ALA A 153 6.66 -10.23 10.65
N ALA A 154 5.78 -9.46 10.01
CA ALA A 154 4.49 -9.92 9.49
C ALA A 154 4.56 -10.59 8.10
N GLU A 155 5.71 -11.17 7.69
CA GLU A 155 5.87 -11.86 6.39
C GLU A 155 4.86 -13.00 6.19
N GLY A 156 4.34 -13.59 7.28
CA GLY A 156 3.28 -14.59 7.24
C GLY A 156 2.03 -14.14 6.47
N TRP A 157 1.73 -12.84 6.46
CA TRP A 157 0.59 -12.27 5.70
C TRP A 157 0.72 -12.47 4.19
N SER A 158 1.94 -12.35 3.66
CA SER A 158 2.21 -12.58 2.22
C SER A 158 2.06 -14.05 1.82
N LYS A 159 2.02 -14.96 2.79
CA LYS A 159 1.79 -16.41 2.61
C LYS A 159 0.38 -16.84 3.04
N ALA A 160 -0.41 -15.94 3.63
CA ALA A 160 -1.78 -16.22 4.02
C ALA A 160 -2.63 -16.53 2.77
N THR A 161 -3.60 -17.42 2.91
CA THR A 161 -4.50 -17.74 1.80
C THR A 161 -5.27 -16.48 1.37
N ALA A 162 -5.57 -16.39 0.08
CA ALA A 162 -6.36 -15.28 -0.46
C ALA A 162 -7.73 -15.15 0.22
N HIS A 163 -8.36 -16.29 0.53
CA HIS A 163 -9.60 -16.34 1.30
C HIS A 163 -9.46 -15.74 2.71
N ASN A 164 -8.39 -16.06 3.43
CA ASN A 164 -8.15 -15.47 4.75
C ASN A 164 -8.00 -13.94 4.66
N ARG A 165 -7.29 -13.43 3.64
CA ARG A 165 -7.16 -11.98 3.43
C ARG A 165 -8.51 -11.32 3.10
N ALA A 166 -9.35 -12.00 2.31
CA ALA A 166 -10.71 -11.55 2.02
C ALA A 166 -11.54 -11.39 3.30
N GLN A 167 -11.51 -12.40 4.19
CA GLN A 167 -12.26 -12.35 5.46
C GLN A 167 -11.85 -11.16 6.34
N ILE A 168 -10.55 -10.90 6.49
CA ILE A 168 -10.06 -9.74 7.24
C ILE A 168 -10.58 -8.42 6.67
N LEU A 169 -10.58 -8.27 5.33
CA LEU A 169 -11.12 -7.08 4.67
C LEU A 169 -12.63 -6.93 4.89
N TYR A 170 -13.38 -8.04 4.91
CA TYR A 170 -14.80 -8.02 5.24
C TYR A 170 -15.05 -7.61 6.69
N TYR A 171 -14.29 -8.16 7.64
CA TYR A 171 -14.39 -7.73 9.05
C TYR A 171 -14.06 -6.25 9.22
N MET A 172 -13.05 -5.73 8.52
CA MET A 172 -12.77 -4.29 8.50
C MET A 172 -13.95 -3.47 7.98
N ALA A 173 -14.61 -3.93 6.92
CA ALA A 173 -15.77 -3.25 6.35
C ALA A 173 -16.96 -3.24 7.33
N GLU A 174 -17.25 -4.39 7.94
CA GLU A 174 -18.34 -4.55 8.92
C GLU A 174 -18.09 -3.72 10.19
N ASN A 175 -16.88 -3.75 10.74
CA ASN A 175 -16.51 -2.99 11.93
C ASN A 175 -16.45 -1.47 11.66
N LEU A 176 -16.04 -1.05 10.46
CA LEU A 176 -16.16 0.35 10.05
C LEU A 176 -17.62 0.77 9.88
N SER A 177 -18.46 -0.11 9.31
CA SER A 177 -19.90 0.12 9.16
C SER A 177 -20.59 0.32 10.51
N ALA A 178 -20.26 -0.50 11.50
CA ALA A 178 -20.78 -0.37 12.86
C ALA A 178 -20.45 0.99 13.52
N ARG A 179 -19.38 1.67 13.08
CA ARG A 179 -18.93 2.97 13.60
C ARG A 179 -19.13 4.11 12.59
N ALA A 180 -19.94 3.93 11.55
CA ALA A 180 -19.99 4.86 10.42
C ALA A 180 -20.34 6.31 10.81
N ASP A 181 -21.32 6.51 11.69
CA ASP A 181 -21.72 7.84 12.15
C ASP A 181 -20.64 8.54 12.99
N GLU A 182 -19.82 7.78 13.72
CA GLU A 182 -18.68 8.29 14.48
C GLU A 182 -17.60 8.83 13.53
N PHE A 183 -17.22 8.04 12.52
CA PHE A 183 -16.25 8.45 11.51
C PHE A 183 -16.75 9.65 10.70
N ALA A 184 -18.04 9.68 10.33
CA ALA A 184 -18.62 10.82 9.61
C ALA A 184 -18.58 12.09 10.46
N SER A 185 -18.85 11.98 11.76
CA SER A 185 -18.75 13.10 12.70
C SER A 185 -17.30 13.59 12.83
N ARG A 186 -16.33 12.67 12.90
CA ARG A 186 -14.90 12.99 12.94
C ARG A 186 -14.45 13.73 11.68
N ILE A 187 -14.76 13.20 10.50
CA ILE A 187 -14.38 13.79 9.21
C ILE A 187 -15.00 15.20 9.09
N LYS A 188 -16.27 15.36 9.46
CA LYS A 188 -16.93 16.68 9.47
C LYS A 188 -16.22 17.66 10.41
N ALA A 189 -15.80 17.22 11.59
CA ALA A 189 -15.13 18.08 12.56
C ALA A 189 -13.75 18.57 12.09
N ILE A 190 -12.95 17.71 11.45
CA ILE A 190 -11.59 18.04 11.01
C ILE A 190 -11.54 18.74 9.64
N THR A 191 -12.49 18.45 8.74
CA THR A 191 -12.47 18.99 7.36
C THR A 191 -13.52 20.07 7.08
N GLY A 192 -14.60 20.13 7.88
CA GLY A 192 -15.75 20.99 7.64
C GLY A 192 -16.65 20.58 6.47
N VAL A 193 -16.40 19.45 5.80
CA VAL A 193 -17.21 19.02 4.65
C VAL A 193 -18.62 18.63 5.06
N SER A 194 -19.61 18.97 4.22
CA SER A 194 -21.02 18.64 4.46
C SER A 194 -21.36 17.17 4.19
N LYS A 195 -20.66 16.53 3.24
CA LYS A 195 -20.91 15.16 2.78
C LYS A 195 -20.01 14.10 3.44
N ALA A 196 -19.67 14.28 4.72
CA ALA A 196 -18.78 13.35 5.43
C ALA A 196 -19.30 11.90 5.46
N LYS A 197 -20.63 11.69 5.52
CA LYS A 197 -21.23 10.34 5.48
C LYS A 197 -20.92 9.61 4.16
N SER A 198 -20.91 10.32 3.04
CA SER A 198 -20.61 9.73 1.73
C SER A 198 -19.16 9.24 1.64
N GLU A 199 -18.22 9.91 2.32
CA GLU A 199 -16.82 9.44 2.37
C GLU A 199 -16.70 8.11 3.13
N VAL A 200 -17.41 7.98 4.26
CA VAL A 200 -17.44 6.75 5.07
C VAL A 200 -18.09 5.61 4.31
N GLU A 201 -19.25 5.87 3.67
CA GLU A 201 -19.94 4.87 2.86
C GLU A 201 -19.07 4.36 1.72
N ALA A 202 -18.41 5.27 0.98
CA ALA A 202 -17.47 4.91 -0.07
C ALA A 202 -16.29 4.10 0.47
N SER A 203 -15.80 4.42 1.68
CA SER A 203 -14.68 3.69 2.31
C SER A 203 -15.08 2.26 2.69
N ILE A 204 -16.29 2.07 3.20
CA ILE A 204 -16.85 0.74 3.50
C ILE A 204 -17.01 -0.07 2.22
N GLN A 205 -17.58 0.52 1.17
CA GLN A 205 -17.71 -0.13 -0.14
C GLN A 205 -16.35 -0.52 -0.71
N ARG A 206 -15.33 0.35 -0.59
CA ARG A 206 -13.96 0.07 -1.02
C ARG A 206 -13.36 -1.15 -0.32
N LEU A 207 -13.60 -1.32 0.99
CA LEU A 207 -13.18 -2.52 1.73
C LEU A 207 -13.90 -3.78 1.24
N PHE A 208 -15.22 -3.73 1.03
CA PHE A 208 -15.98 -4.85 0.47
C PHE A 208 -15.47 -5.24 -0.94
N SER A 209 -15.22 -4.25 -1.81
CA SER A 209 -14.67 -4.48 -3.14
C SER A 209 -13.31 -5.17 -3.08
N TYR A 210 -12.40 -4.70 -2.23
CA TYR A 210 -11.08 -5.33 -2.12
C TYR A 210 -11.10 -6.67 -1.39
N GLY A 211 -12.04 -6.89 -0.47
CA GLY A 211 -12.36 -8.22 0.05
C GLY A 211 -12.77 -9.17 -1.08
N ALA A 212 -13.60 -8.70 -2.01
CA ALA A 212 -14.00 -9.49 -3.18
C ALA A 212 -12.85 -9.77 -4.15
N TRP A 213 -11.92 -8.82 -4.33
CA TRP A 213 -10.75 -8.97 -5.20
C TRP A 213 -9.64 -9.85 -4.63
N ALA A 214 -9.54 -9.99 -3.30
CA ALA A 214 -8.41 -10.62 -2.63
C ALA A 214 -8.09 -12.04 -3.14
N ASP A 215 -9.11 -12.78 -3.59
CA ASP A 215 -9.05 -14.15 -4.13
C ASP A 215 -9.53 -14.27 -5.59
N LYS A 216 -9.65 -13.15 -6.32
CA LYS A 216 -10.14 -13.11 -7.72
C LYS A 216 -9.24 -12.34 -8.67
N TYR A 217 -8.05 -11.94 -8.22
CA TYR A 217 -7.05 -11.29 -9.06
C TYR A 217 -6.09 -12.33 -9.66
N ASP A 218 -6.64 -13.13 -10.57
CA ASP A 218 -5.94 -14.28 -11.15
C ASP A 218 -4.74 -13.88 -12.02
N GLY A 219 -3.77 -14.79 -12.07
CA GLY A 219 -2.69 -14.74 -13.04
C GLY A 219 -3.14 -15.15 -14.45
N ALA A 220 -2.18 -15.41 -15.33
CA ALA A 220 -2.43 -15.91 -16.68
C ALA A 220 -1.61 -17.17 -16.98
N VAL A 221 -2.07 -17.95 -17.97
CA VAL A 221 -1.30 -19.04 -18.56
C VAL A 221 -0.98 -18.66 -20.00
N HIS A 222 0.31 -18.62 -20.33
CA HIS A 222 0.81 -18.37 -21.66
C HIS A 222 1.22 -19.69 -22.33
N SER A 223 0.90 -19.82 -23.62
CA SER A 223 1.22 -20.99 -24.46
C SER A 223 2.23 -20.59 -25.54
N PRO A 224 3.52 -20.43 -25.19
CA PRO A 224 4.57 -20.10 -26.15
C PRO A 224 4.77 -21.24 -27.16
N PRO A 225 5.33 -21.01 -28.35
CA PRO A 225 5.64 -22.03 -29.35
C PRO A 225 6.90 -22.84 -28.97
N LEU A 226 7.03 -23.17 -27.68
CA LEU A 226 8.10 -23.93 -27.06
C LEU A 226 7.46 -25.03 -26.20
N ARG A 227 8.22 -26.08 -25.87
CA ARG A 227 7.71 -27.14 -24.99
C ARG A 227 7.32 -26.58 -23.62
N GLY A 228 6.04 -26.68 -23.27
CA GLY A 228 5.53 -26.31 -21.96
C GLY A 228 4.61 -25.09 -21.97
N VAL A 229 4.34 -24.57 -20.79
CA VAL A 229 3.55 -23.34 -20.58
C VAL A 229 4.31 -22.40 -19.64
N ALA A 230 3.98 -21.11 -19.68
CA ALA A 230 4.45 -20.15 -18.69
C ALA A 230 3.27 -19.65 -17.84
N LEU A 231 3.36 -19.84 -16.53
CA LEU A 231 2.39 -19.36 -15.56
C LEU A 231 2.79 -17.97 -15.10
N ALA A 232 2.03 -16.95 -15.48
CA ALA A 232 2.19 -15.57 -15.04
C ALA A 232 1.47 -15.37 -13.71
N MET A 233 2.19 -15.58 -12.60
CA MET A 233 1.65 -15.53 -11.25
C MET A 233 1.73 -14.11 -10.68
N ASN A 234 0.64 -13.63 -10.08
CA ASN A 234 0.63 -12.38 -9.32
C ASN A 234 1.18 -12.63 -7.91
N GLU A 235 2.26 -11.96 -7.54
CA GLU A 235 2.88 -12.04 -6.22
C GLU A 235 2.85 -10.68 -5.50
N PRO A 236 2.74 -10.65 -4.17
CA PRO A 236 2.91 -9.41 -3.41
C PRO A 236 4.30 -8.81 -3.64
N LEU A 237 4.39 -7.49 -3.52
CA LEU A 237 5.65 -6.74 -3.52
C LEU A 237 6.42 -6.96 -2.22
N GLY A 238 5.70 -6.98 -1.10
CA GLY A 238 6.26 -7.15 0.24
C GLY A 238 5.83 -6.04 1.19
N VAL A 239 6.77 -5.23 1.67
CA VAL A 239 6.53 -4.06 2.53
C VAL A 239 6.39 -2.81 1.66
N VAL A 240 5.25 -2.13 1.77
CA VAL A 240 4.95 -0.93 0.98
C VAL A 240 4.79 0.28 1.90
N GLY A 241 5.56 1.33 1.62
CA GLY A 241 5.37 2.64 2.23
C GLY A 241 4.25 3.40 1.52
N VAL A 242 3.36 4.06 2.25
CA VAL A 242 2.24 4.83 1.67
C VAL A 242 2.20 6.22 2.29
N ILE A 243 2.22 7.26 1.45
CA ILE A 243 1.91 8.63 1.84
C ILE A 243 0.53 8.99 1.31
N CYS A 244 -0.39 9.25 2.22
CA CYS A 244 -1.77 9.58 1.89
C CYS A 244 -1.94 11.07 1.53
N PRO A 245 -2.94 11.37 0.67
CA PRO A 245 -3.36 12.74 0.38
C PRO A 245 -3.95 13.44 1.60
N ASP A 246 -4.18 14.76 1.49
CA ASP A 246 -4.92 15.50 2.51
C ASP A 246 -6.43 15.56 2.24
N GLU A 247 -6.83 15.43 0.98
CA GLU A 247 -8.22 15.26 0.58
C GLU A 247 -8.75 13.85 0.92
N ALA A 248 -10.05 13.77 1.25
CA ALA A 248 -10.75 12.53 1.59
C ALA A 248 -9.95 11.64 2.57
N PRO A 249 -9.70 12.12 3.81
CA PRO A 249 -8.70 11.54 4.70
C PRO A 249 -8.96 10.07 5.10
N LEU A 250 -10.20 9.61 5.09
CA LEU A 250 -10.53 8.20 5.30
C LEU A 250 -10.53 7.44 3.98
N LEU A 251 -11.23 7.95 2.97
CA LEU A 251 -11.39 7.23 1.69
C LEU A 251 -10.07 7.09 0.94
N GLY A 252 -9.26 8.14 0.86
CA GLY A 252 -7.92 8.09 0.26
C GLY A 252 -7.01 7.11 0.98
N PHE A 253 -7.05 7.06 2.31
CA PHE A 253 -6.32 6.07 3.10
C PHE A 253 -6.75 4.65 2.75
N ILE A 254 -8.05 4.35 2.82
CA ILE A 254 -8.57 3.00 2.57
C ILE A 254 -8.33 2.58 1.11
N SER A 255 -8.51 3.49 0.16
CA SER A 255 -8.28 3.25 -1.27
C SER A 255 -6.85 2.85 -1.58
N LEU A 256 -5.87 3.35 -0.83
CA LEU A 256 -4.46 3.02 -1.02
C LEU A 256 -4.04 1.78 -0.23
N VAL A 257 -4.57 1.57 0.98
CA VAL A 257 -4.17 0.47 1.87
C VAL A 257 -4.87 -0.84 1.54
N ALA A 258 -6.18 -0.82 1.27
CA ALA A 258 -6.97 -2.02 1.00
C ALA A 258 -6.48 -2.88 -0.20
N PRO A 259 -6.12 -2.32 -1.38
CA PRO A 259 -5.59 -3.14 -2.47
C PRO A 259 -4.27 -3.82 -2.11
N LEU A 260 -3.41 -3.11 -1.36
CA LEU A 260 -2.12 -3.64 -0.92
C LEU A 260 -2.30 -4.87 -0.03
N ILE A 261 -3.13 -4.78 1.01
CA ILE A 261 -3.34 -5.91 1.92
C ILE A 261 -4.15 -7.03 1.28
N ALA A 262 -5.08 -6.73 0.36
CA ALA A 262 -5.81 -7.73 -0.41
C ALA A 262 -4.86 -8.63 -1.21
N MET A 263 -3.81 -8.04 -1.77
CA MET A 263 -2.78 -8.73 -2.53
C MET A 263 -1.65 -9.32 -1.67
N GLY A 264 -1.76 -9.25 -0.34
CA GLY A 264 -0.79 -9.86 0.59
C GLY A 264 0.42 -8.98 0.94
N ASN A 265 0.38 -7.69 0.63
CA ASN A 265 1.41 -6.74 1.08
C ASN A 265 1.18 -6.31 2.53
N ARG A 266 2.25 -5.87 3.19
CA ARG A 266 2.20 -5.21 4.50
C ARG A 266 2.53 -3.74 4.33
N VAL A 267 1.88 -2.87 5.10
CA VAL A 267 1.83 -1.45 4.82
C VAL A 267 2.35 -0.63 6.00
N VAL A 268 3.23 0.32 5.70
CA VAL A 268 3.59 1.43 6.59
C VAL A 268 3.02 2.71 5.99
N VAL A 269 1.94 3.21 6.57
CA VAL A 269 1.17 4.32 6.03
C VAL A 269 1.32 5.57 6.89
N VAL A 270 1.66 6.67 6.23
CA VAL A 270 1.57 8.03 6.76
C VAL A 270 0.23 8.60 6.28
N PRO A 271 -0.74 8.81 7.18
CA PRO A 271 -2.07 9.30 6.79
C PRO A 271 -2.00 10.79 6.41
N SER A 272 -3.16 11.40 6.12
CA SER A 272 -3.23 12.86 5.90
C SER A 272 -2.51 13.59 7.02
N GLU A 273 -1.57 14.47 6.64
CA GLU A 273 -0.91 15.33 7.61
C GLU A 273 -1.92 16.32 8.20
N ARG A 274 -2.86 16.83 7.41
CA ARG A 274 -3.85 17.81 7.89
C ARG A 274 -4.97 17.20 8.74
N HIS A 275 -5.45 16.02 8.34
CA HIS A 275 -6.66 15.41 8.88
C HIS A 275 -6.41 13.98 9.42
N PRO A 276 -5.41 13.76 10.29
CA PRO A 276 -4.95 12.42 10.67
C PRO A 276 -5.92 11.66 11.59
N LEU A 277 -6.83 12.36 12.27
CA LEU A 277 -7.66 11.74 13.31
C LEU A 277 -8.60 10.64 12.79
N ALA A 278 -9.05 10.74 11.53
CA ALA A 278 -9.82 9.66 10.91
C ALA A 278 -9.00 8.36 10.79
N ALA A 279 -7.70 8.46 10.49
CA ALA A 279 -6.82 7.30 10.42
C ALA A 279 -6.46 6.77 11.82
N THR A 280 -6.31 7.63 12.84
CA THR A 280 -6.05 7.13 14.20
C THR A 280 -7.26 6.42 14.79
N ASP A 281 -8.48 6.87 14.49
CA ASP A 281 -9.74 6.22 14.92
C ASP A 281 -9.90 4.81 14.30
N LEU A 282 -9.26 4.54 13.15
CA LEU A 282 -9.21 3.20 12.54
C LEU A 282 -8.44 2.19 13.40
N SER A 283 -7.56 2.59 14.32
CA SER A 283 -6.78 1.64 15.14
C SER A 283 -7.68 0.60 15.83
N GLN A 284 -8.82 1.06 16.37
CA GLN A 284 -9.80 0.16 17.00
C GLN A 284 -10.53 -0.72 15.98
N VAL A 285 -10.79 -0.23 14.76
CA VAL A 285 -11.35 -1.05 13.68
C VAL A 285 -10.36 -2.15 13.29
N LEU A 286 -9.08 -1.84 13.18
CA LEU A 286 -8.03 -2.81 12.85
C LEU A 286 -7.92 -3.90 13.93
N GLU A 287 -7.89 -3.50 15.21
CA GLU A 287 -7.85 -4.42 16.34
C GLU A 287 -9.09 -5.32 16.39
N THR A 288 -10.29 -4.75 16.20
CA THR A 288 -11.56 -5.50 16.26
C THR A 288 -11.77 -6.41 15.05
N SER A 289 -11.04 -6.18 13.95
CA SER A 289 -11.12 -6.98 12.72
C SER A 289 -10.05 -8.06 12.64
N ASP A 290 -9.32 -8.32 13.73
CA ASP A 290 -8.23 -9.29 13.81
C ASP A 290 -7.15 -9.10 12.74
N VAL A 291 -6.89 -7.84 12.34
CA VAL A 291 -5.80 -7.54 11.40
C VAL A 291 -4.47 -7.97 12.03
N PRO A 292 -3.71 -8.89 11.41
CA PRO A 292 -2.50 -9.40 12.04
C PRO A 292 -1.49 -8.29 12.33
N ALA A 293 -0.83 -8.38 13.48
CA ALA A 293 0.14 -7.40 13.93
C ALA A 293 1.21 -7.13 12.85
N GLY A 294 1.37 -5.86 12.47
CA GLY A 294 2.35 -5.42 11.47
C GLY A 294 1.84 -5.41 10.02
N VAL A 295 0.64 -5.92 9.72
CA VAL A 295 0.07 -5.86 8.36
C VAL A 295 -0.29 -4.43 7.97
N ILE A 296 -0.88 -3.66 8.88
CA ILE A 296 -1.09 -2.22 8.73
C ILE A 296 -0.40 -1.51 9.89
N ASN A 297 0.44 -0.52 9.59
CA ASN A 297 1.11 0.33 10.57
C ASN A 297 0.86 1.79 10.21
N ILE A 298 0.27 2.57 11.11
CA ILE A 298 -0.08 3.97 10.92
C ILE A 298 0.90 4.85 11.69
N VAL A 299 1.62 5.72 10.96
CA VAL A 299 2.58 6.68 11.54
C VAL A 299 2.17 8.09 11.15
N THR A 300 1.54 8.82 12.08
CA THR A 300 1.25 10.26 11.93
C THR A 300 2.52 11.09 12.12
N GLY A 301 2.61 12.23 11.43
CA GLY A 301 3.70 13.21 11.60
C GLY A 301 3.93 14.04 10.33
N GLY A 302 4.96 14.88 10.32
CA GLY A 302 5.33 15.71 9.17
C GLY A 302 5.66 14.88 7.92
N ARG A 303 4.85 15.03 6.86
CA ARG A 303 4.86 14.21 5.65
C ARG A 303 6.24 14.12 5.02
N ASP A 304 6.90 15.25 4.82
CA ASP A 304 8.17 15.31 4.08
C ASP A 304 9.27 14.52 4.77
N SER A 305 9.33 14.60 6.11
CA SER A 305 10.34 13.90 6.92
C SER A 305 10.14 12.38 6.92
N LEU A 306 8.88 11.95 7.01
CA LEU A 306 8.51 10.54 7.01
C LEU A 306 8.61 9.92 5.61
N LEU A 307 8.21 10.67 4.58
CA LEU A 307 8.40 10.30 3.18
C LEU A 307 9.88 10.08 2.85
N LYS A 308 10.75 11.04 3.22
CA LYS A 308 12.20 10.88 3.02
C LYS A 308 12.68 9.59 3.67
N THR A 309 12.28 9.34 4.91
CA THR A 309 12.68 8.14 5.63
C THR A 309 12.22 6.85 4.93
N LEU A 310 10.97 6.79 4.48
CA LEU A 310 10.45 5.62 3.75
C LEU A 310 11.13 5.42 2.39
N ALA A 311 11.37 6.50 1.65
CA ALA A 311 12.00 6.45 0.34
C ALA A 311 13.47 5.99 0.40
N GLU A 312 14.20 6.42 1.42
CA GLU A 312 15.60 6.00 1.66
C GLU A 312 15.73 4.64 2.36
N HIS A 313 14.63 3.99 2.77
CA HIS A 313 14.70 2.74 3.54
C HIS A 313 14.93 1.52 2.62
N ASP A 314 15.96 0.72 2.91
CA ASP A 314 16.29 -0.46 2.10
C ASP A 314 15.29 -1.60 2.28
N ASP A 315 14.75 -1.76 3.50
CA ASP A 315 13.67 -2.72 3.78
C ASP A 315 12.26 -2.25 3.37
N VAL A 316 12.12 -1.28 2.47
CA VAL A 316 10.83 -0.95 1.84
C VAL A 316 10.89 -1.37 0.37
N ASP A 317 9.95 -2.22 -0.06
CA ASP A 317 9.95 -2.85 -1.38
C ASP A 317 9.28 -1.97 -2.46
N ALA A 318 8.33 -1.13 -2.05
CA ALA A 318 7.67 -0.16 -2.92
C ALA A 318 7.16 1.05 -2.15
N LEU A 319 6.89 2.15 -2.85
CA LEU A 319 6.44 3.40 -2.27
C LEU A 319 5.28 4.00 -3.07
N TRP A 320 4.15 4.27 -2.41
CA TRP A 320 3.00 4.95 -2.99
C TRP A 320 2.89 6.35 -2.40
N VAL A 321 2.91 7.40 -3.23
CA VAL A 321 2.93 8.79 -2.78
C VAL A 321 1.87 9.62 -3.46
N PHE A 322 0.87 10.01 -2.69
CA PHE A 322 -0.23 10.84 -3.14
C PHE A 322 -0.18 12.16 -2.37
N GLY A 323 0.34 13.22 -2.99
CA GLY A 323 0.74 14.42 -2.27
C GLY A 323 1.02 15.60 -3.20
N SER A 324 2.06 16.38 -2.89
CA SER A 324 2.50 17.45 -3.78
C SER A 324 3.37 16.93 -4.93
N LYS A 325 3.63 17.80 -5.91
CA LYS A 325 4.57 17.51 -7.00
C LYS A 325 5.99 17.29 -6.46
N GLU A 326 6.37 18.04 -5.44
CA GLU A 326 7.66 17.92 -4.74
C GLU A 326 7.75 16.60 -3.98
N ASN A 327 6.67 16.16 -3.32
CA ASN A 327 6.63 14.84 -2.70
C ASN A 327 6.87 13.74 -3.73
N SER A 328 6.20 13.81 -4.89
CA SER A 328 6.38 12.85 -5.99
C SER A 328 7.83 12.82 -6.48
N ALA A 329 8.41 14.00 -6.77
CA ALA A 329 9.79 14.10 -7.25
C ALA A 329 10.81 13.59 -6.21
N ASN A 330 10.60 13.87 -4.92
CA ASN A 330 11.44 13.38 -3.85
C ASN A 330 11.33 11.87 -3.69
N ALA A 331 10.12 11.32 -3.78
CA ALA A 331 9.88 9.88 -3.71
C ALA A 331 10.66 9.13 -4.79
N GLU A 332 10.57 9.58 -6.05
CA GLU A 332 11.26 8.99 -7.18
C GLU A 332 12.79 9.11 -7.04
N LYS A 333 13.28 10.32 -6.70
CA LYS A 333 14.72 10.58 -6.54
C LYS A 333 15.35 9.72 -5.44
N LEU A 334 14.72 9.68 -4.27
CA LEU A 334 15.27 9.03 -3.08
C LEU A 334 15.11 7.49 -3.11
N SER A 335 14.20 6.98 -3.94
CA SER A 335 13.98 5.53 -4.13
C SER A 335 15.04 4.85 -5.00
N THR A 336 15.98 5.61 -5.57
CA THR A 336 17.05 5.08 -6.44
C THR A 336 18.07 4.19 -5.72
N GLY A 337 18.14 4.25 -4.38
CA GLY A 337 19.10 3.47 -3.59
C GLY A 337 18.94 1.95 -3.73
N ASN A 338 17.71 1.44 -3.63
CA ASN A 338 17.39 0.01 -3.78
C ASN A 338 16.50 -0.28 -5.00
N LEU A 339 16.29 0.72 -5.86
CA LEU A 339 15.40 0.67 -7.03
C LEU A 339 13.96 0.23 -6.70
N LYS A 340 13.46 0.53 -5.50
CA LYS A 340 12.06 0.26 -5.12
C LYS A 340 11.10 0.93 -6.10
N ARG A 341 10.01 0.23 -6.42
CA ARG A 341 8.99 0.72 -7.35
C ARG A 341 8.20 1.85 -6.71
N THR A 342 7.96 2.92 -7.46
CA THR A 342 7.17 4.08 -7.02
C THR A 342 5.84 4.17 -7.77
N LEU A 343 4.77 4.50 -7.04
CA LEU A 343 3.50 4.95 -7.62
C LEU A 343 3.23 6.35 -7.09
N VAL A 344 3.22 7.36 -7.96
CA VAL A 344 3.04 8.75 -7.54
C VAL A 344 1.92 9.43 -8.32
N ASP A 345 1.25 10.41 -7.71
CA ASP A 345 0.20 11.20 -8.36
C ASP A 345 0.72 12.45 -9.09
N HIS A 346 2.02 12.75 -8.97
CA HIS A 346 2.68 13.92 -9.55
C HIS A 346 2.06 15.26 -9.12
N GLY A 347 1.39 15.32 -7.95
CA GLY A 347 0.66 16.51 -7.51
C GLY A 347 -0.65 16.74 -8.26
N LEU A 348 -1.17 15.72 -8.95
CA LEU A 348 -2.47 15.75 -9.62
C LEU A 348 -3.58 15.21 -8.72
N ALA A 349 -4.74 15.84 -8.78
CA ALA A 349 -5.91 15.45 -8.01
C ALA A 349 -6.44 14.09 -8.48
N THR A 350 -6.66 13.18 -7.54
CA THR A 350 -7.34 11.91 -7.79
C THR A 350 -8.78 12.02 -7.33
N ASP A 351 -9.73 11.65 -8.18
CA ASP A 351 -11.12 11.51 -7.76
C ASP A 351 -11.28 10.17 -7.04
N TRP A 352 -11.31 10.24 -5.70
CA TRP A 352 -11.43 9.05 -4.85
C TRP A 352 -12.82 8.40 -4.91
N TYR A 353 -13.82 9.10 -5.43
CA TYR A 353 -15.18 8.59 -5.60
C TYR A 353 -15.40 7.95 -6.98
N ASP A 354 -14.49 8.18 -7.93
CA ASP A 354 -14.48 7.49 -9.22
C ASP A 354 -13.68 6.18 -9.11
N ALA A 355 -14.38 5.06 -9.26
CA ALA A 355 -13.78 3.73 -9.25
C ALA A 355 -12.72 3.57 -10.36
N ALA A 356 -12.93 4.17 -11.54
CA ALA A 356 -11.96 4.09 -12.63
C ALA A 356 -10.64 4.85 -12.33
N SER A 357 -10.68 5.77 -11.37
CA SER A 357 -9.51 6.56 -10.93
C SER A 357 -8.81 5.96 -9.72
N SER A 358 -9.51 5.22 -8.87
CA SER A 358 -9.02 4.91 -7.53
C SER A 358 -9.34 3.51 -7.00
N GLU A 359 -10.02 2.64 -7.76
CA GLU A 359 -10.46 1.33 -7.31
C GLU A 359 -10.16 0.20 -8.31
N GLY A 360 -9.98 -1.02 -7.81
CA GLY A 360 -9.91 -2.21 -8.65
C GLY A 360 -8.60 -2.31 -9.46
N PRO A 361 -8.66 -2.73 -10.74
CA PRO A 361 -7.47 -3.08 -11.51
C PRO A 361 -6.38 -2.00 -11.60
N VAL A 362 -6.75 -0.72 -11.54
CA VAL A 362 -5.78 0.39 -11.54
C VAL A 362 -4.81 0.27 -10.37
N LEU A 363 -5.28 -0.01 -9.16
CA LEU A 363 -4.40 -0.11 -7.99
C LEU A 363 -3.89 -1.54 -7.77
N LEU A 364 -4.65 -2.57 -8.17
CA LEU A 364 -4.24 -3.97 -8.01
C LEU A 364 -2.99 -4.29 -8.83
N SER A 365 -2.87 -3.79 -10.06
CA SER A 365 -1.66 -3.99 -10.88
C SER A 365 -0.42 -3.32 -10.27
N HIS A 366 -0.61 -2.25 -9.50
CA HIS A 366 0.43 -1.61 -8.72
C HIS A 366 0.74 -2.33 -7.40
N ALA A 367 -0.17 -3.17 -6.91
CA ALA A 367 -0.03 -3.90 -5.65
C ALA A 367 0.63 -5.28 -5.81
N VAL A 368 0.85 -5.73 -7.04
CA VAL A 368 1.50 -7.01 -7.34
C VAL A 368 2.71 -6.83 -8.26
N GLN A 369 3.51 -7.88 -8.33
CA GLN A 369 4.51 -8.11 -9.36
C GLN A 369 4.25 -9.46 -10.02
N VAL A 370 4.51 -9.58 -11.32
CA VAL A 370 4.29 -10.82 -12.06
C VAL A 370 5.52 -11.70 -12.02
N LYS A 371 5.40 -12.97 -11.62
CA LYS A 371 6.41 -14.00 -11.80
C LYS A 371 6.01 -14.93 -12.93
N ASN A 372 6.84 -15.10 -13.95
CA ASN A 372 6.61 -16.10 -14.98
C ASN A 372 7.33 -17.40 -14.64
N ILE A 373 6.57 -18.47 -14.38
CA ILE A 373 7.10 -19.81 -14.10
C ILE A 373 6.89 -20.69 -15.34
N TRP A 374 7.99 -20.99 -16.04
CA TRP A 374 7.98 -21.91 -17.16
C TRP A 374 8.00 -23.34 -16.66
N SER A 375 6.99 -24.11 -17.02
CA SER A 375 6.84 -25.51 -16.62
C SER A 375 6.69 -26.41 -17.84
N PRO A 376 7.31 -27.61 -17.82
CA PRO A 376 6.94 -28.67 -18.76
C PRO A 376 5.43 -28.90 -18.74
N TYR A 377 4.86 -29.09 -19.92
CA TYR A 377 3.45 -29.41 -20.15
C TYR A 377 3.37 -30.27 -21.40
N GLY A 378 2.60 -31.36 -21.34
CA GLY A 378 2.39 -32.26 -22.47
C GLY A 378 1.34 -31.69 -23.41
N GLU A 379 1.59 -31.75 -24.72
CA GLU A 379 0.58 -31.50 -25.76
C GLU A 379 -0.38 -32.68 -25.90
#